data_AF-A0A7X6A4R7-F1
#
_entry.id   AF-A0A7X6A4R7-F1
#
_cell.length_a   1.000
_cell.length_b   1.000
_cell.length_c   1.000
_cell.angle_alpha   90.00
_cell.angle_beta   90.00
_cell.angle_gamma   90.00
#
_symmetry.space_group_name_H-M   'P 1'
#
loop_
_entity.id
_entity.type
_entity.pdbx_description
1 polymer ?
#
loop_
_entity_poly.entity_id
_entity_poly.type
_entity_poly.pdbx_seq_one_letter_code
_entity_poly.pdbx_strand_id
1 'polypeptide(L)'
;MTVGIAVFDRETGQFVQQENAEQQFRSASVVKLLIALDFFWNRGPEYDVPAADQERLEVMLRSSDDDAASYYWDQLGGAAIVDRMVGRLGLTRTAGPPASHPGFWGYVAITPADTVRIYRYLLDDAPEPVRRYVMGLLHRATRHGTDGIDQYFGIASAFEPGFSIKQGWSGFKGSSGYRSDRQKPESVVDLVNDALHTTGTVGPDDRSIVAVFTLHPSGTPYEEAYAQVTRLTAGLTVPGAVRVQTADK
;
A
#
# COMPACT_ATOMS: atom_id res chain seq x y z
N MET A 1 -9.37 5.88 -16.41
CA MET A 1 -8.76 5.43 -15.15
C MET A 1 -9.30 6.30 -14.04
N THR A 2 -9.79 5.71 -12.96
CA THR A 2 -10.15 6.44 -11.74
C THR A 2 -8.89 6.65 -10.91
N VAL A 3 -8.72 7.82 -10.30
CA VAL A 3 -7.51 8.22 -9.58
C VAL A 3 -7.86 8.78 -8.21
N GLY A 4 -7.11 8.38 -7.19
CA GLY A 4 -7.06 9.01 -5.88
C GLY A 4 -5.61 9.30 -5.52
N ILE A 5 -5.33 10.53 -5.09
CA ILE A 5 -4.00 11.02 -4.75
C ILE A 5 -4.04 11.71 -3.39
N ALA A 6 -3.03 11.44 -2.58
CA ALA A 6 -2.64 12.28 -1.47
C ALA A 6 -1.11 12.34 -1.38
N VAL A 7 -0.57 13.56 -1.34
CA VAL A 7 0.84 13.81 -1.07
C VAL A 7 0.95 14.71 0.16
N PHE A 8 1.69 14.27 1.16
CA PHE A 8 1.86 14.96 2.43
C PHE A 8 3.34 15.24 2.67
N ASP A 9 3.67 16.51 2.91
CA ASP A 9 5.01 16.94 3.27
C ASP A 9 5.16 16.97 4.78
N ARG A 10 5.98 16.07 5.33
CA ARG A 10 6.17 15.94 6.78
C ARG A 10 6.89 17.13 7.40
N GLU A 11 7.74 17.83 6.66
CA GLU A 11 8.42 19.03 7.18
C GLU A 11 7.44 20.17 7.47
N THR A 12 6.47 20.38 6.58
CA THR A 12 5.47 21.45 6.72
C THR A 12 4.21 20.98 7.44
N GLY A 13 4.00 19.66 7.56
CA GLY A 13 2.81 19.06 8.15
C GLY A 13 1.55 19.27 7.30
N GLN A 14 1.69 19.49 5.99
CA GLN A 14 0.60 19.83 5.08
C GLN A 14 0.45 18.81 3.95
N PHE A 15 -0.78 18.62 3.48
CA PHE A 15 -1.00 18.03 2.17
C PHE A 15 -0.63 19.04 1.09
N VAL A 16 0.27 18.66 0.19
CA VAL A 16 0.73 19.51 -0.92
C VAL A 16 0.01 19.22 -2.23
N GLN A 17 -0.63 18.05 -2.33
CA GLN A 17 -1.49 17.68 -3.45
C GLN A 17 -2.52 16.63 -3.03
N GLN A 18 -3.77 16.82 -3.44
CA GLN A 18 -4.87 15.88 -3.19
C GLN A 18 -5.82 15.82 -4.40
N GLU A 19 -6.29 14.62 -4.72
CA GLU A 19 -7.34 14.37 -5.69
C GLU A 19 -8.13 13.16 -5.21
N ASN A 20 -9.46 13.26 -5.05
CA ASN A 20 -10.29 12.16 -4.53
C ASN A 20 -9.69 11.48 -3.27
N ALA A 21 -9.06 12.27 -2.38
CA ALA A 21 -8.25 11.73 -1.29
C ALA A 21 -9.05 10.95 -0.24
N GLU A 22 -10.37 11.17 -0.18
CA GLU A 22 -11.31 10.47 0.70
C GLU A 22 -12.12 9.39 -0.04
N GLN A 23 -11.87 9.17 -1.34
CA GLN A 23 -12.52 8.10 -2.10
C GLN A 23 -11.96 6.75 -1.68
N GLN A 24 -12.85 5.80 -1.43
CA GLN A 24 -12.48 4.41 -1.13
C GLN A 24 -12.05 3.67 -2.40
N PHE A 25 -10.94 2.96 -2.27
CA PHE A 25 -10.45 1.98 -3.20
C PHE A 25 -10.34 0.65 -2.47
N ARG A 26 -10.41 -0.47 -3.19
CA ARG A 26 -9.94 -1.73 -2.62
C ARG A 26 -8.43 -1.61 -2.38
N SER A 27 -7.95 -2.06 -1.24
CA SER A 27 -6.54 -1.84 -0.85
C SER A 27 -5.55 -2.65 -1.67
N ALA A 28 -5.98 -3.79 -2.20
CA ALA A 28 -5.06 -4.87 -2.58
C ALA A 28 -4.01 -5.07 -1.47
N SER A 29 -2.74 -5.19 -1.84
CA SER A 29 -1.64 -5.42 -0.90
C SER A 29 -1.25 -4.24 0.01
N VAL A 30 -1.87 -3.06 -0.12
CA VAL A 30 -1.60 -1.92 0.79
C VAL A 30 -2.05 -2.23 2.22
N VAL A 31 -3.10 -3.06 2.40
CA VAL A 31 -3.59 -3.48 3.73
C VAL A 31 -2.54 -4.23 4.56
N LYS A 32 -1.50 -4.79 3.94
CA LYS A 32 -0.41 -5.46 4.64
C LYS A 32 0.31 -4.53 5.63
N LEU A 33 0.22 -3.20 5.45
CA LEU A 33 0.65 -2.21 6.45
C LEU A 33 -0.17 -2.29 7.75
N LEU A 34 -1.50 -2.41 7.64
CA LEU A 34 -2.39 -2.57 8.79
C LEU A 34 -2.18 -3.91 9.50
N ILE A 35 -1.95 -4.98 8.73
CA ILE A 35 -1.64 -6.32 9.27
C ILE A 35 -0.33 -6.26 10.07
N ALA A 36 0.73 -5.66 9.51
CA ALA A 36 2.01 -5.51 10.21
C ALA A 36 1.89 -4.64 11.47
N LEU A 37 1.17 -3.52 11.40
CA LEU A 37 0.95 -2.65 12.56
C LEU A 37 0.18 -3.35 13.68
N ASP A 38 -0.86 -4.11 13.33
CA ASP A 38 -1.63 -4.87 14.31
C ASP A 38 -0.79 -5.99 14.96
N PHE A 39 0.07 -6.66 14.19
CA PHE A 39 1.06 -7.59 14.73
C PHE A 39 1.91 -6.91 15.81
N PHE A 40 2.45 -5.71 15.59
CA PHE A 40 3.31 -5.07 16.59
C PHE A 40 2.57 -4.43 17.77
N TRP A 41 1.30 -4.06 17.61
CA TRP A 41 0.63 -3.07 18.47
C TRP A 41 0.74 -3.32 19.98
N ASN A 42 0.57 -4.56 20.43
CA ASN A 42 0.54 -4.92 21.85
C ASN A 42 1.80 -5.65 22.32
N ARG A 43 2.82 -5.76 21.46
CA ARG A 43 4.02 -6.56 21.74
C ARG A 43 5.13 -5.75 22.42
N GLY A 44 5.04 -4.42 22.38
CA GLY A 44 6.01 -3.50 22.98
C GLY A 44 7.30 -3.37 22.15
N PRO A 45 8.11 -2.33 22.41
CA PRO A 45 9.32 -2.04 21.63
C PRO A 45 10.45 -3.07 21.81
N GLU A 46 10.45 -3.82 22.92
CA GLU A 46 11.45 -4.85 23.25
C GLU A 46 11.06 -6.25 22.74
N TYR A 47 9.95 -6.35 21.99
CA TYR A 47 9.54 -7.63 21.43
C TYR A 47 10.58 -8.17 20.47
N ASP A 48 11.19 -9.28 20.85
CA ASP A 48 12.03 -10.05 19.95
C ASP A 48 11.13 -10.82 18.97
N VAL A 49 11.12 -10.36 17.71
CA VAL A 49 10.31 -10.99 16.66
C VAL A 49 10.88 -12.39 16.41
N PRO A 50 10.12 -13.47 16.61
CA PRO A 50 10.62 -14.82 16.37
C PRO A 50 11.08 -15.00 14.92
N ALA A 51 12.10 -15.83 14.69
CA ALA A 51 12.69 -16.02 13.36
C ALA A 51 11.65 -16.33 12.26
N ALA A 52 10.66 -17.17 12.57
CA ALA A 52 9.58 -17.50 11.63
C ALA A 52 8.70 -16.28 11.29
N ASP A 53 8.47 -15.38 12.24
CA ASP A 53 7.72 -14.16 12.00
C ASP A 53 8.57 -13.12 11.26
N GLN A 54 9.89 -13.09 11.51
CA GLN A 54 10.82 -12.25 10.75
C GLN A 54 10.80 -12.60 9.27
N GLU A 55 10.96 -13.89 8.93
CA GLU A 55 10.92 -14.39 7.55
C GLU A 55 9.60 -14.02 6.86
N ARG A 56 8.48 -14.21 7.57
CA ARG A 56 7.14 -13.96 7.03
C ARG A 56 6.84 -12.47 6.86
N LEU A 57 7.19 -11.63 7.83
CA LEU A 57 7.04 -10.17 7.72
C LEU A 57 7.93 -9.61 6.63
N GLU A 58 9.16 -10.13 6.50
CA GLU A 58 10.09 -9.72 5.45
C GLU A 58 9.50 -9.95 4.06
N VAL A 59 9.07 -11.17 3.76
CA VAL A 59 8.53 -11.48 2.43
C VAL A 59 7.17 -10.81 2.17
N MET A 60 6.33 -10.65 3.22
CA MET A 60 5.05 -9.93 3.11
C MET A 60 5.24 -8.45 2.75
N LEU A 61 6.20 -7.76 3.38
CA LEU A 61 6.38 -6.33 3.19
C LEU A 61 7.24 -6.01 1.97
N ARG A 62 8.29 -6.81 1.70
CA ARG A 62 9.22 -6.55 0.60
C ARG A 62 8.73 -7.08 -0.74
N SER A 63 8.25 -8.32 -0.74
CA SER A 63 7.83 -9.06 -1.94
C SER A 63 6.32 -9.24 -2.02
N SER A 64 5.57 -8.56 -1.13
CA SER A 64 4.11 -8.53 -1.16
C SER A 64 3.44 -9.91 -1.06
N ASP A 65 4.06 -10.86 -0.37
CA ASP A 65 3.60 -12.25 -0.34
C ASP A 65 2.21 -12.42 0.27
N ASP A 66 1.36 -13.18 -0.42
CA ASP A 66 -0.05 -13.37 -0.08
C ASP A 66 -0.27 -14.48 0.95
N ASP A 67 0.56 -15.53 0.96
CA ASP A 67 0.48 -16.59 1.96
C ASP A 67 0.89 -16.05 3.34
N ALA A 68 1.93 -15.23 3.38
CA ALA A 68 2.37 -14.52 4.57
C ALA A 68 1.30 -13.57 5.13
N ALA A 69 0.61 -12.82 4.26
CA ALA A 69 -0.50 -11.97 4.67
C ALA A 69 -1.71 -12.77 5.14
N SER A 70 -2.06 -13.84 4.44
CA SER A 70 -3.19 -14.70 4.80
C SER A 70 -2.96 -15.39 6.15
N TYR A 71 -1.73 -15.83 6.41
CA TYR A 71 -1.34 -16.33 7.74
C TYR A 71 -1.65 -15.32 8.85
N TYR A 72 -1.16 -14.08 8.73
CA TYR A 72 -1.41 -13.08 9.77
C TYR A 72 -2.87 -12.62 9.82
N TRP A 73 -3.55 -12.56 8.68
CA TRP A 73 -4.98 -12.30 8.62
C TRP A 73 -5.74 -13.33 9.46
N ASP A 74 -5.51 -14.62 9.24
CA ASP A 74 -6.20 -15.69 9.97
C ASP A 74 -5.80 -15.71 11.45
N GLN A 75 -4.51 -15.59 11.75
CA GLN A 75 -4.00 -15.64 13.13
C GLN A 75 -4.44 -14.44 13.99
N LEU A 76 -4.62 -13.26 13.39
CA LEU A 76 -4.97 -12.04 14.10
C LEU A 76 -6.48 -11.72 14.05
N GLY A 77 -7.31 -12.67 13.60
CA GLY A 77 -8.78 -12.56 13.67
C GLY A 77 -9.43 -11.85 12.47
N GLY A 78 -8.79 -11.88 11.31
CA GLY A 78 -9.32 -11.43 10.03
C GLY A 78 -9.69 -9.96 10.01
N ALA A 79 -10.94 -9.65 9.64
CA ALA A 79 -11.44 -8.28 9.54
C ALA A 79 -11.33 -7.47 10.85
N ALA A 80 -11.24 -8.14 12.01
CA ALA A 80 -11.03 -7.47 13.30
C ALA A 80 -9.69 -6.71 13.37
N ILE A 81 -8.69 -7.07 12.54
CA ILE A 81 -7.46 -6.29 12.35
C ILE A 81 -7.80 -4.87 11.90
N VAL A 82 -8.71 -4.76 10.92
CA VAL A 82 -9.10 -3.48 10.32
C VAL A 82 -9.85 -2.64 11.35
N ASP A 83 -10.80 -3.22 12.07
CA ASP A 83 -11.57 -2.51 13.11
C ASP A 83 -10.65 -1.93 14.20
N ARG A 84 -9.65 -2.71 14.65
CA ARG A 84 -8.66 -2.25 15.62
C ARG A 84 -7.82 -1.11 15.05
N MET A 85 -7.29 -1.26 13.84
CA MET A 85 -6.43 -0.25 13.21
C MET A 85 -7.20 1.04 12.89
N VAL A 86 -8.46 0.95 12.47
CA VAL A 86 -9.35 2.10 12.26
C VAL A 86 -9.44 2.95 13.53
N GLY A 87 -9.76 2.32 14.66
CA GLY A 87 -9.86 3.03 15.94
C GLY A 87 -8.52 3.58 16.44
N ARG A 88 -7.45 2.80 16.29
CA ARG A 88 -6.10 3.12 16.78
C ARG A 88 -5.40 4.24 15.98
N LEU A 89 -5.60 4.28 14.67
CA LEU A 89 -4.95 5.25 13.78
C LEU A 89 -5.88 6.42 13.39
N GLY A 90 -7.14 6.40 13.83
CA GLY A 90 -8.13 7.40 13.46
C GLY A 90 -8.43 7.41 11.96
N LEU A 91 -8.48 6.22 11.33
CA LEU A 91 -8.81 6.07 9.91
C LEU A 91 -10.30 6.36 9.73
N THR A 92 -10.64 7.28 8.85
CA THR A 92 -12.01 7.83 8.80
C THR A 92 -12.90 7.17 7.75
N ARG A 93 -12.29 6.53 6.76
CA ARG A 93 -12.96 5.93 5.61
C ARG A 93 -12.46 4.51 5.33
N THR A 94 -11.49 4.01 6.07
CA THR A 94 -11.03 2.63 5.97
C THR A 94 -12.07 1.69 6.60
N ALA A 95 -12.40 0.60 5.91
CA ALA A 95 -13.38 -0.37 6.38
C ALA A 95 -12.99 -1.79 5.96
N GLY A 96 -13.47 -2.78 6.71
CA GLY A 96 -13.26 -4.19 6.39
C GLY A 96 -13.75 -4.56 4.98
N PRO A 97 -13.35 -5.73 4.46
CA PRO A 97 -13.80 -6.17 3.15
C PRO A 97 -15.33 -6.33 3.10
N PRO A 98 -15.94 -6.34 1.90
CA PRO A 98 -17.38 -6.52 1.76
C PRO A 98 -17.87 -7.76 2.52
N ALA A 99 -19.07 -7.69 3.11
CA ALA A 99 -19.64 -8.80 3.88
C ALA A 99 -19.83 -10.09 3.06
N SER A 100 -19.90 -9.98 1.73
CA SER A 100 -19.91 -11.10 0.80
C SER A 100 -18.55 -11.79 0.64
N HIS A 101 -17.46 -11.14 1.06
CA HIS A 101 -16.06 -11.56 0.91
C HIS A 101 -15.25 -11.33 2.21
N PRO A 102 -15.70 -11.80 3.37
CA PRO A 102 -15.10 -11.44 4.67
C PRO A 102 -13.65 -11.94 4.84
N GLY A 103 -13.23 -12.97 4.11
CA GLY A 103 -11.87 -13.49 4.12
C GLY A 103 -10.90 -12.81 3.14
N PHE A 104 -11.38 -11.90 2.29
CA PHE A 104 -10.58 -11.30 1.23
C PHE A 104 -9.91 -10.02 1.74
N TRP A 105 -8.80 -10.15 2.47
CA TRP A 105 -8.05 -9.01 3.02
C TRP A 105 -7.73 -7.94 1.97
N GLY A 106 -7.48 -8.33 0.71
CA GLY A 106 -7.20 -7.38 -0.37
C GLY A 106 -8.39 -6.50 -0.79
N TYR A 107 -9.59 -6.80 -0.30
CA TYR A 107 -10.81 -6.04 -0.57
C TYR A 107 -11.13 -5.03 0.53
N VAL A 108 -10.26 -4.88 1.54
CA VAL A 108 -10.37 -3.80 2.52
C VAL A 108 -10.50 -2.47 1.79
N ALA A 109 -11.50 -1.69 2.17
CA ALA A 109 -11.68 -0.35 1.66
C ALA A 109 -10.65 0.57 2.32
N ILE A 110 -9.91 1.34 1.53
CA ILE A 110 -8.89 2.28 2.01
C ILE A 110 -8.90 3.55 1.14
N THR A 111 -8.41 4.67 1.66
CA THR A 111 -8.32 5.93 0.93
C THR A 111 -6.88 6.44 0.84
N PRO A 112 -6.55 7.32 -0.12
CA PRO A 112 -5.27 8.01 -0.13
C PRO A 112 -4.97 8.76 1.18
N ALA A 113 -5.96 9.46 1.75
CA ALA A 113 -5.79 10.22 2.99
C ALA A 113 -5.55 9.31 4.21
N ASP A 114 -6.29 8.20 4.34
CA ASP A 114 -6.05 7.23 5.42
C ASP A 114 -4.71 6.51 5.24
N THR A 115 -4.28 6.26 4.00
CA THR A 115 -2.93 5.74 3.73
C THR A 115 -1.84 6.70 4.22
N VAL A 116 -2.02 8.01 4.04
CA VAL A 116 -1.11 9.00 4.63
C VAL A 116 -1.14 8.93 6.16
N ARG A 117 -2.30 8.76 6.81
CA ARG A 117 -2.38 8.59 8.28
C ARG A 117 -1.60 7.36 8.76
N ILE A 118 -1.65 6.25 8.02
CA ILE A 118 -0.90 5.03 8.33
C ILE A 118 0.61 5.29 8.31
N TYR A 119 1.13 5.92 7.25
CA TYR A 119 2.56 6.25 7.16
C TYR A 119 2.99 7.29 8.21
N ARG A 120 2.14 8.29 8.50
CA ARG A 120 2.42 9.27 9.56
C ARG A 120 2.57 8.59 10.91
N TYR A 121 1.65 7.69 11.28
CA TYR A 121 1.82 6.92 12.52
C TYR A 121 3.13 6.12 12.50
N LEU A 122 3.42 5.39 11.42
CA LEU A 122 4.65 4.61 11.28
C LEU A 122 5.92 5.47 11.46
N LEU A 123 5.94 6.67 10.91
CA LEU A 123 7.10 7.55 10.88
C LEU A 123 7.23 8.41 12.14
N ASP A 124 6.13 8.90 12.68
CA ASP A 124 6.12 9.96 13.70
C ASP A 124 5.85 9.39 15.09
N ASP A 125 4.95 8.39 15.22
CA ASP A 125 4.38 7.98 16.50
C ASP A 125 4.74 6.54 16.92
N ALA A 126 4.99 5.64 15.96
CA ALA A 126 5.29 4.25 16.26
C ALA A 126 6.58 4.13 17.07
N PRO A 127 6.68 3.16 18.01
CA PRO A 127 7.91 2.93 18.77
C PRO A 127 9.10 2.74 17.82
N GLU A 128 10.25 3.35 18.14
CA GLU A 128 11.40 3.40 17.24
C GLU A 128 11.81 2.02 16.68
N PRO A 129 11.85 0.92 17.47
CA PRO A 129 12.15 -0.41 16.93
C PRO A 129 11.14 -0.87 15.87
N VAL A 130 9.84 -0.60 16.05
CA VAL A 130 8.78 -0.95 15.10
C VAL A 130 8.92 -0.10 13.83
N ARG A 131 9.10 1.21 13.97
CA ARG A 131 9.34 2.12 12.83
C ARG A 131 10.52 1.65 11.99
N ARG A 132 11.67 1.41 12.65
CA ARG A 132 12.90 0.97 11.98
C ARG A 132 12.72 -0.37 11.28
N TYR A 133 12.01 -1.31 11.91
CA TYR A 133 11.74 -2.62 11.34
C TYR A 133 10.87 -2.52 10.09
N VAL A 134 9.70 -1.89 10.19
CA VAL A 134 8.73 -1.81 9.09
C VAL A 134 9.27 -0.94 7.95
N MET A 135 9.68 0.29 8.22
CA MET A 135 10.21 1.18 7.17
C MET A 135 11.48 0.62 6.54
N GLY A 136 12.35 -0.02 7.33
CA GLY A 136 13.53 -0.71 6.81
C GLY A 136 13.20 -1.79 5.78
N LEU A 137 12.11 -2.53 5.97
CA LEU A 137 11.63 -3.50 4.97
C LEU A 137 11.05 -2.79 3.74
N LEU A 138 10.25 -1.74 3.91
CA LEU A 138 9.65 -0.99 2.78
C LEU A 138 10.69 -0.29 1.89
N HIS A 139 11.80 0.20 2.47
CA HIS A 139 12.95 0.74 1.73
C HIS A 139 13.69 -0.32 0.91
N ARG A 140 13.53 -1.59 1.25
CA ARG A 140 14.18 -2.72 0.58
C ARG A 140 13.17 -3.58 -0.20
N ALA A 141 12.05 -2.99 -0.62
CA ALA A 141 11.10 -3.66 -1.48
C ALA A 141 11.80 -4.32 -2.68
N THR A 142 11.40 -5.53 -3.03
CA THR A 142 11.96 -6.26 -4.16
C THR A 142 11.35 -5.75 -5.46
N ARG A 143 12.08 -5.88 -6.59
CA ARG A 143 11.52 -5.51 -7.90
C ARG A 143 10.28 -6.29 -8.27
N HIS A 144 10.26 -7.59 -7.95
CA HIS A 144 9.11 -8.45 -8.24
C HIS A 144 8.47 -8.93 -6.94
N GLY A 145 7.14 -9.01 -6.93
CA GLY A 145 6.40 -9.73 -5.92
C GLY A 145 6.68 -11.23 -5.98
N THR A 146 6.24 -12.00 -4.98
CA THR A 146 6.37 -13.47 -5.01
C THR A 146 5.56 -14.12 -6.13
N ASP A 147 4.55 -13.41 -6.65
CA ASP A 147 3.77 -13.77 -7.84
C ASP A 147 4.44 -13.41 -9.18
N GLY A 148 5.63 -12.79 -9.13
CA GLY A 148 6.41 -12.38 -10.31
C GLY A 148 5.99 -11.04 -10.92
N ILE A 149 5.00 -10.34 -10.36
CA ILE A 149 4.59 -9.01 -10.85
C ILE A 149 5.67 -7.98 -10.53
N ASP A 150 6.06 -7.19 -11.53
CA ASP A 150 7.04 -6.11 -11.42
C ASP A 150 6.47 -4.92 -10.66
N GLN A 151 6.72 -4.83 -9.35
CA GLN A 151 6.12 -3.84 -8.48
C GLN A 151 6.84 -2.47 -8.50
N TYR A 152 7.80 -2.24 -9.40
CA TYR A 152 8.55 -0.97 -9.44
C TYR A 152 7.83 0.18 -10.19
N PHE A 153 6.55 0.03 -10.54
CA PHE A 153 5.75 1.13 -11.08
C PHE A 153 5.58 2.28 -10.08
N GLY A 154 5.17 3.45 -10.59
CA GLY A 154 4.84 4.58 -9.72
C GLY A 154 6.08 5.15 -9.04
N ILE A 155 6.09 5.23 -7.72
CA ILE A 155 7.17 5.86 -6.93
C ILE A 155 8.55 5.35 -7.34
N ALA A 156 8.71 4.03 -7.42
CA ALA A 156 10.01 3.39 -7.66
C ALA A 156 10.59 3.60 -9.07
N SER A 157 9.75 3.98 -10.05
CA SER A 157 10.20 4.33 -11.40
C SER A 157 10.16 5.84 -11.69
N ALA A 158 9.48 6.61 -10.85
CA ALA A 158 9.35 8.06 -11.01
C ALA A 158 10.48 8.85 -10.34
N PHE A 159 11.05 8.31 -9.26
CA PHE A 159 12.02 9.01 -8.41
C PHE A 159 13.31 8.21 -8.23
N GLU A 160 14.42 8.91 -8.05
CA GLU A 160 15.73 8.34 -7.71
C GLU A 160 15.68 7.54 -6.39
N PRO A 161 16.62 6.62 -6.16
CA PRO A 161 16.70 5.84 -4.91
C PRO A 161 16.68 6.71 -3.64
N GLY A 162 16.10 6.18 -2.57
CA GLY A 162 15.77 6.93 -1.35
C GLY A 162 14.28 6.93 -1.01
N PHE A 163 13.47 6.16 -1.76
CA PHE A 163 12.07 5.90 -1.46
C PHE A 163 11.89 4.67 -0.56
N SER A 164 10.71 4.54 0.04
CA SER A 164 10.13 3.27 0.51
C SER A 164 8.81 3.02 -0.22
N ILE A 165 8.42 1.76 -0.43
CA ILE A 165 7.14 1.46 -1.09
C ILE A 165 6.39 0.30 -0.44
N LYS A 166 5.06 0.42 -0.39
CA LYS A 166 4.14 -0.73 -0.38
C LYS A 166 3.15 -0.58 -1.51
N GLN A 167 3.28 -1.45 -2.50
CA GLN A 167 2.44 -1.46 -3.69
C GLN A 167 1.21 -2.34 -3.46
N GLY A 168 0.16 -2.10 -4.25
CA GLY A 168 -1.05 -2.92 -4.33
C GLY A 168 -1.46 -3.16 -5.77
N TRP A 169 -1.77 -4.40 -6.12
CA TRP A 169 -2.30 -4.73 -7.45
C TRP A 169 -3.35 -5.83 -7.39
N SER A 170 -4.32 -5.78 -8.30
CA SER A 170 -5.21 -6.91 -8.57
C SER A 170 -5.93 -6.76 -9.91
N GLY A 171 -6.30 -7.87 -10.54
CA GLY A 171 -6.99 -7.87 -11.84
C GLY A 171 -6.05 -8.06 -13.04
N PHE A 172 -4.75 -8.25 -12.81
CA PHE A 172 -3.76 -8.48 -13.86
C PHE A 172 -3.37 -9.96 -13.95
N LYS A 173 -2.96 -10.41 -15.13
CA LYS A 173 -2.49 -11.80 -15.31
C LYS A 173 -1.29 -12.05 -14.38
N GLY A 174 -1.39 -13.10 -13.56
CA GLY A 174 -0.37 -13.45 -12.57
C GLY A 174 -0.69 -12.94 -11.15
N SER A 175 -1.52 -11.90 -11.01
CA SER A 175 -1.96 -11.46 -9.69
C SER A 175 -2.92 -12.47 -9.06
N SER A 176 -2.88 -12.59 -7.73
CA SER A 176 -3.85 -13.37 -6.97
C SER A 176 -5.29 -12.96 -7.32
N GLY A 177 -6.16 -13.96 -7.43
CA GLY A 177 -7.56 -13.78 -7.80
C GLY A 177 -7.85 -13.39 -9.26
N TYR A 178 -6.86 -13.42 -10.15
CA TYR A 178 -7.07 -13.08 -11.57
C TYR A 178 -8.15 -13.98 -12.21
N ARG A 179 -9.25 -13.37 -12.65
CA ARG A 179 -10.45 -14.02 -13.24
C ARG A 179 -11.16 -15.04 -12.34
N SER A 180 -10.80 -15.15 -11.06
CA SER A 180 -11.43 -16.10 -10.13
C SER A 180 -12.76 -15.57 -9.60
N ASP A 181 -12.87 -14.26 -9.38
CA ASP A 181 -14.11 -13.63 -8.96
C ASP A 181 -14.95 -13.20 -10.18
N ARG A 182 -15.88 -14.06 -10.59
CA ARG A 182 -16.84 -13.79 -11.67
C ARG A 182 -18.16 -13.24 -11.17
N GLN A 183 -18.42 -13.30 -9.86
CA GLN A 183 -19.61 -12.74 -9.21
C GLN A 183 -19.19 -11.49 -8.46
N LYS A 184 -19.05 -10.38 -9.19
CA LYS A 184 -18.73 -9.08 -8.59
C LYS A 184 -19.98 -8.62 -7.82
N PRO A 185 -20.02 -8.76 -6.48
CA PRO A 185 -21.21 -8.40 -5.73
C PRO A 185 -21.41 -6.88 -5.76
N GLU A 186 -22.58 -6.40 -5.37
CA GLU A 186 -22.68 -5.02 -4.89
C GLU A 186 -21.67 -4.85 -3.75
N SER A 187 -20.68 -3.99 -3.99
CA SER A 187 -19.56 -3.74 -3.11
C SER A 187 -19.38 -2.24 -2.97
N VAL A 188 -19.04 -1.81 -1.76
CA VAL A 188 -18.70 -0.41 -1.46
C VAL A 188 -17.42 0.03 -2.18
N VAL A 189 -16.55 -0.91 -2.55
CA VAL A 189 -15.36 -0.68 -3.35
C VAL A 189 -15.48 -1.33 -4.72
N ASP A 190 -14.88 -0.69 -5.72
CA ASP A 190 -14.77 -1.22 -7.08
C ASP A 190 -13.95 -2.52 -7.10
N LEU A 191 -14.61 -3.62 -7.44
CA LEU A 191 -14.00 -4.94 -7.68
C LEU A 191 -13.97 -5.29 -9.18
N VAL A 192 -14.36 -4.34 -10.04
CA VAL A 192 -14.53 -4.53 -11.48
C VAL A 192 -13.26 -4.20 -12.24
N ASN A 193 -12.75 -3.00 -12.03
CA ASN A 193 -11.60 -2.41 -12.71
C ASN A 193 -10.29 -2.95 -12.14
N ASP A 194 -9.21 -2.98 -12.91
CA ASP A 194 -7.91 -3.50 -12.46
C ASP A 194 -7.18 -2.44 -11.61
N ALA A 195 -6.64 -2.82 -10.45
CA ALA A 195 -6.07 -1.91 -9.46
C ALA A 195 -4.55 -1.93 -9.56
N LEU A 196 -3.92 -0.76 -9.60
CA LEU A 196 -2.46 -0.62 -9.57
C LEU A 196 -2.05 0.59 -8.70
N HIS A 197 -1.85 0.35 -7.41
CA HIS A 197 -1.67 1.39 -6.40
C HIS A 197 -0.20 1.53 -6.02
N THR A 198 0.30 2.77 -5.99
CA THR A 198 1.62 3.07 -5.44
C THR A 198 1.54 3.90 -4.17
N THR A 199 2.17 3.43 -3.11
CA THR A 199 2.19 4.12 -1.81
C THR A 199 3.56 4.00 -1.17
N GLY A 200 3.96 5.00 -0.40
CA GLY A 200 5.29 5.00 0.20
C GLY A 200 5.77 6.38 0.60
N THR A 201 7.10 6.47 0.74
CA THR A 201 7.80 7.71 1.08
C THR A 201 8.81 8.06 0.01
N VAL A 202 9.10 9.36 -0.15
CA VAL A 202 10.03 9.89 -1.14
C VAL A 202 10.83 11.04 -0.54
N GLY A 203 12.12 11.09 -0.87
CA GLY A 203 13.02 12.16 -0.45
C GLY A 203 13.78 11.81 0.83
N PRO A 204 14.73 12.68 1.23
CA PRO A 204 15.54 12.46 2.43
C PRO A 204 14.65 12.29 3.67
N ASP A 205 15.06 11.40 4.57
CA ASP A 205 14.41 11.15 5.87
C ASP A 205 12.89 10.89 5.78
N ASP A 206 12.46 10.25 4.69
CA ASP A 206 11.05 9.97 4.41
C ASP A 206 10.18 11.24 4.39
N ARG A 207 10.70 12.35 3.86
CA ARG A 207 10.03 13.66 3.91
C ARG A 207 8.61 13.64 3.36
N SER A 208 8.43 13.16 2.14
CA SER A 208 7.11 13.14 1.49
C SER A 208 6.47 11.78 1.62
N ILE A 209 5.22 11.73 2.08
CA ILE A 209 4.37 10.54 1.98
C ILE A 209 3.54 10.67 0.71
N VAL A 210 3.56 9.65 -0.14
CA VAL A 210 2.85 9.60 -1.40
C VAL A 210 1.89 8.41 -1.40
N ALA A 211 0.62 8.67 -1.73
CA ALA A 211 -0.39 7.64 -1.91
C ALA A 211 -1.16 7.90 -3.21
N VAL A 212 -1.00 6.99 -4.19
CA VAL A 212 -1.67 7.04 -5.49
C VAL A 212 -2.42 5.73 -5.69
N PHE A 213 -3.73 5.84 -5.77
CA PHE A 213 -4.64 4.73 -6.03
C PHE A 213 -5.24 4.88 -7.41
N THR A 214 -5.07 3.88 -8.28
CA THR A 214 -5.68 3.86 -9.61
C THR A 214 -6.53 2.63 -9.86
N LEU A 215 -7.61 2.82 -10.61
CA LEU A 215 -8.44 1.77 -11.17
C LEU A 215 -8.49 1.93 -12.69
N HIS A 216 -8.03 0.91 -13.40
CA HIS A 216 -7.95 0.85 -14.85
C HIS A 216 -9.11 0.04 -15.41
N PRO A 217 -9.65 0.39 -16.59
CA PRO A 217 -10.66 -0.44 -17.25
C PRO A 217 -10.24 -1.91 -17.28
N SER A 218 -11.14 -2.82 -16.91
CA SER A 218 -10.82 -4.25 -16.84
C SER A 218 -10.26 -4.77 -18.17
N GLY A 219 -9.14 -5.49 -18.10
CA GLY A 219 -8.43 -5.98 -19.29
C GLY A 219 -7.35 -5.03 -19.81
N THR A 220 -7.08 -3.92 -19.11
CA THR A 220 -5.93 -3.06 -19.40
C THR A 220 -4.64 -3.88 -19.28
N PRO A 221 -3.75 -3.86 -20.29
CA PRO A 221 -2.46 -4.54 -20.18
C PRO A 221 -1.61 -4.01 -19.02
N TYR A 222 -0.86 -4.89 -18.37
CA TYR A 222 -0.09 -4.53 -17.16
C TYR A 222 0.94 -3.43 -17.46
N GLU A 223 1.66 -3.56 -18.56
CA GLU A 223 2.66 -2.59 -19.02
C GLU A 223 2.06 -1.22 -19.31
N GLU A 224 0.81 -1.16 -19.78
CA GLU A 224 0.09 0.09 -20.01
C GLU A 224 -0.29 0.73 -18.67
N ALA A 225 -0.85 -0.05 -17.73
CA ALA A 225 -1.17 0.43 -16.39
C ALA A 225 0.08 0.91 -15.64
N TYR A 226 1.18 0.15 -15.72
CA TYR A 226 2.49 0.50 -15.17
C TYR A 226 2.94 1.88 -15.68
N ALA A 227 2.93 2.09 -17.00
CA ALA A 227 3.36 3.33 -17.61
C ALA A 227 2.46 4.50 -17.22
N GLN A 228 1.14 4.29 -17.16
CA GLN A 228 0.16 5.30 -16.75
C GLN A 228 0.36 5.72 -15.29
N VAL A 229 0.47 4.78 -14.36
CA VAL A 229 0.71 5.07 -12.93
C VAL A 229 2.05 5.75 -12.72
N THR A 230 3.09 5.32 -13.43
CA THR A 230 4.43 5.93 -13.34
C THR A 230 4.43 7.37 -13.85
N ARG A 231 3.84 7.65 -15.02
CA ARG A 231 3.71 9.03 -15.54
C ARG A 231 2.89 9.92 -14.62
N LEU A 232 1.77 9.40 -14.09
CA LEU A 232 0.95 10.13 -13.12
C LEU A 232 1.78 10.51 -11.88
N THR A 233 2.51 9.54 -11.32
CA THR A 233 3.32 9.72 -10.12
C THR A 233 4.47 10.71 -10.34
N ALA A 234 5.14 10.64 -11.50
CA ALA A 234 6.21 11.58 -11.87
C ALA A 234 5.71 13.04 -11.98
N GLY A 235 4.44 13.24 -12.35
CA GLY A 235 3.82 14.56 -12.45
C GLY A 235 3.40 15.19 -11.12
N LEU A 236 3.49 14.46 -10.00
CA LEU A 236 3.05 14.96 -8.69
C LEU A 236 4.03 15.99 -8.11
N THR A 237 3.49 16.88 -7.27
CA THR A 237 4.29 17.75 -6.39
C THR A 237 4.74 16.95 -5.18
N VAL A 238 6.01 16.53 -5.17
CA VAL A 238 6.60 15.70 -4.10
C VAL A 238 7.86 16.39 -3.54
N PRO A 239 7.74 17.13 -2.43
CA PRO A 239 8.86 17.81 -1.80
C PRO A 239 10.03 16.88 -1.45
N GLY A 240 11.26 17.32 -1.74
CA GLY A 240 12.48 16.53 -1.52
C GLY A 240 12.72 15.41 -2.54
N ALA A 241 11.82 15.19 -3.50
CA ALA A 241 12.00 14.17 -4.53
C ALA A 241 12.98 14.63 -5.62
N VAL A 242 13.85 13.71 -6.04
CA VAL A 242 14.64 13.82 -7.28
C VAL A 242 14.00 12.87 -8.29
N ARG A 243 13.62 13.36 -9.47
CA ARG A 243 12.99 12.54 -10.51
C ARG A 243 14.05 11.81 -11.32
N VAL A 244 13.75 10.57 -11.70
CA VAL A 244 14.54 9.87 -12.71
C VAL A 244 14.46 10.68 -14.00
N GLN A 245 15.61 11.00 -14.61
CA GLN A 245 15.61 11.65 -15.90
C GLN A 245 15.04 10.71 -16.95
N THR A 246 13.87 11.04 -17.50
CA THR A 246 13.45 10.43 -18.76
C THR A 246 14.32 10.99 -19.86
N ALA A 247 15.13 10.16 -20.51
CA ALA A 247 15.76 10.57 -21.77
C ALA A 247 14.63 10.95 -22.74
N ASP A 248 14.56 12.22 -23.13
CA ASP A 248 13.67 12.68 -24.17
C ASP A 248 13.82 11.75 -25.39
N LYS A 249 12.74 11.05 -25.73
CA LYS A 249 12.60 10.30 -26.98
C LYS A 249 11.30 10.69 -27.65
#